data_AF-A0A5B8UMR1-F1
#
_entry.id   AF-A0A5B8UMR1-F1
#
_cell.length_a   1.000
_cell.length_b   1.000
_cell.length_c   1.000
_cell.angle_alpha   90.00
_cell.angle_beta   90.00
_cell.angle_gamma   90.00
#
_symmetry.space_group_name_H-M   'P 1'
#
loop_
_entity.id
_entity.type
_entity.pdbx_description
1 polymer ?
#
loop_
_entity_poly.entity_id
_entity_poly.type
_entity_poly.pdbx_seq_one_letter_code
_entity_poly.pdbx_strand_id
1 'polypeptide(L)'
;MEKPEEFSHKESLALIEEMIYKARNAYHESGTSALLWGSVIMFCSAVSFGNTWWHIPWLGNVWWLTLLAVVPQIVISVREGKSQKFKSHTADAMSGIWISFGIGIFLLSFYANVMKPDGSACLFLILYGMPTFATGYTHRFTAMIAGGIVCWIAAVVSIYTSTRVDLLLFFVSAFFAWFLPGNLLRSAYLKEKKKHV
;
A
#
# COMPACT_ATOMS: atom_id res chain seq x y z
N MET A 1 -48.58 20.98 8.73
CA MET A 1 -48.28 20.38 7.41
C MET A 1 -47.06 21.12 6.87
N GLU A 2 -45.87 20.65 7.23
CA GLU A 2 -44.61 21.20 6.72
C GLU A 2 -44.44 20.75 5.26
N LYS A 3 -44.23 21.71 4.36
CA LYS A 3 -43.98 21.47 2.93
C LYS A 3 -42.49 21.12 2.74
N PRO A 4 -42.14 20.24 1.79
CA PRO A 4 -40.77 19.80 1.60
C PRO A 4 -39.90 20.94 1.06
N GLU A 5 -38.75 21.16 1.70
CA GLU A 5 -37.73 22.09 1.23
C GLU A 5 -37.15 21.58 -0.10
N GLU A 6 -37.40 22.33 -1.18
CA GLU A 6 -36.72 22.13 -2.46
C GLU A 6 -35.22 22.35 -2.24
N PHE A 7 -34.43 21.29 -2.44
CA PHE A 7 -32.97 21.39 -2.55
C PHE A 7 -32.61 22.54 -3.50
N SER A 8 -31.96 23.57 -2.95
CA SER A 8 -31.65 24.80 -3.68
C SER A 8 -30.71 24.47 -4.85
N HIS A 9 -31.04 24.98 -6.03
CA HIS A 9 -30.27 24.79 -7.27
C HIS A 9 -28.76 25.07 -7.10
N LYS A 10 -28.40 25.95 -6.15
CA LYS A 10 -27.01 26.24 -5.76
C LYS A 10 -26.30 25.09 -5.05
N GLU A 11 -26.99 24.32 -4.20
CA GLU A 11 -26.41 23.14 -3.54
C GLU A 11 -26.22 21.98 -4.51
N SER A 12 -27.13 21.83 -5.48
CA SER A 12 -26.97 20.84 -6.55
C SER A 12 -25.78 21.17 -7.46
N LEU A 13 -25.59 22.45 -7.81
CA LEU A 13 -24.41 22.91 -8.55
C LEU A 13 -23.13 22.74 -7.75
N ALA A 14 -23.13 23.06 -6.45
CA ALA A 14 -21.99 22.84 -5.57
C ALA A 14 -21.66 21.35 -5.40
N LEU A 15 -22.67 20.47 -5.33
CA LEU A 15 -22.50 19.02 -5.29
C LEU A 15 -21.97 18.47 -6.61
N ILE A 16 -22.45 18.98 -7.75
CA ILE A 16 -21.94 18.64 -9.08
C ILE A 16 -20.50 19.12 -9.22
N GLU A 17 -20.18 20.32 -8.77
CA GLU A 17 -18.82 20.85 -8.75
C GLU A 17 -17.92 20.04 -7.82
N GLU A 18 -18.41 19.61 -6.64
CA GLU A 18 -17.69 18.70 -5.73
C GLU A 18 -17.50 17.31 -6.35
N MET A 19 -18.50 16.77 -7.05
CA MET A 19 -18.44 15.48 -7.73
C MET A 19 -17.51 15.53 -8.94
N ILE A 20 -17.52 16.62 -9.71
CA ILE A 20 -16.60 16.89 -10.82
C ILE A 20 -15.19 17.15 -10.28
N TYR A 21 -15.05 17.87 -9.16
CA TYR A 21 -13.78 18.13 -8.50
C TYR A 21 -13.19 16.85 -7.88
N LYS A 22 -14.01 16.00 -7.24
CA LYS A 22 -13.61 14.66 -6.77
C LYS A 22 -13.29 13.73 -7.92
N ALA A 23 -14.04 13.75 -9.02
CA ALA A 23 -13.72 12.98 -10.22
C ALA A 23 -12.41 13.49 -10.87
N ARG A 24 -12.18 14.80 -10.91
CA ARG A 24 -10.99 15.44 -11.48
C ARG A 24 -9.74 15.29 -10.60
N ASN A 25 -9.88 15.26 -9.27
CA ASN A 25 -8.79 15.14 -8.31
C ASN A 25 -8.58 13.73 -7.73
N ALA A 26 -9.51 12.79 -7.95
CA ALA A 26 -9.24 11.36 -7.74
C ALA A 26 -8.16 10.83 -8.71
N TYR A 27 -7.79 11.63 -9.71
CA TYR A 27 -6.88 11.29 -10.81
C TYR A 27 -5.40 11.45 -10.51
N HIS A 28 -4.95 11.02 -9.33
CA HIS A 28 -3.58 11.32 -8.93
C HIS A 28 -2.84 10.23 -8.14
N GLU A 29 -3.38 9.00 -8.14
CA GLU A 29 -2.62 7.81 -7.77
C GLU A 29 -2.80 6.75 -8.86
N SER A 30 -1.74 6.51 -9.64
CA SER A 30 -1.79 5.56 -10.76
C SER A 30 -1.95 4.10 -10.32
N GLY A 31 -1.97 3.83 -9.01
CA GLY A 31 -1.86 2.48 -8.45
C GLY A 31 -0.50 1.81 -8.71
N THR A 32 0.42 2.46 -9.42
CA THR A 32 1.70 1.88 -9.86
C THR A 32 2.62 1.61 -8.67
N SER A 33 2.71 2.54 -7.72
CA SER A 33 3.49 2.37 -6.49
C SER A 33 3.00 1.19 -5.66
N ALA A 34 1.67 1.05 -5.50
CA ALA A 34 1.07 -0.07 -4.78
C ALA A 34 1.31 -1.41 -5.49
N LEU A 35 1.13 -1.47 -6.81
CA LEU A 35 1.42 -2.66 -7.59
C LEU A 35 2.88 -3.09 -7.51
N LEU A 36 3.81 -2.13 -7.56
CA LEU A 36 5.24 -2.40 -7.47
C LEU A 36 5.57 -3.05 -6.12
N TRP A 37 5.18 -2.42 -5.01
CA TRP A 37 5.45 -2.96 -3.67
C TRP A 37 4.77 -4.31 -3.42
N GLY A 38 3.50 -4.45 -3.80
CA GLY A 38 2.78 -5.73 -3.67
C GLY A 38 3.48 -6.84 -4.45
N SER A 39 3.84 -6.58 -5.71
CA SER A 39 4.51 -7.57 -6.56
C SER A 39 5.89 -7.95 -6.04
N VAL A 40 6.70 -6.97 -5.60
CA VAL A 40 8.06 -7.21 -5.11
C VAL A 40 8.02 -8.04 -3.82
N ILE A 41 7.19 -7.68 -2.84
CA ILE A 41 7.11 -8.43 -1.57
C ILE A 41 6.53 -9.83 -1.79
N MET A 42 5.50 -9.97 -2.61
CA MET A 42 4.95 -11.28 -2.98
C MET A 42 6.02 -12.15 -3.66
N PHE A 43 6.74 -11.61 -4.64
CA PHE A 43 7.78 -12.35 -5.35
C PHE A 43 8.90 -12.76 -4.39
N CYS A 44 9.37 -11.84 -3.54
CA CYS A 44 10.42 -12.13 -2.56
C CYS A 44 9.99 -13.23 -1.59
N SER A 45 8.75 -13.17 -1.12
CA SER A 45 8.18 -14.16 -0.19
C SER A 45 8.05 -15.52 -0.85
N ALA A 46 7.55 -15.58 -2.09
CA ALA A 46 7.40 -16.83 -2.85
C ALA A 46 8.76 -17.49 -3.16
N VAL A 47 9.75 -16.71 -3.58
CA VAL A 47 11.11 -17.22 -3.86
C VAL A 47 11.79 -17.69 -2.57
N SER A 48 11.67 -16.93 -1.48
CA SER A 48 12.22 -17.33 -0.18
C SER A 48 11.56 -18.62 0.34
N PHE A 49 10.26 -18.77 0.11
CA PHE A 49 9.54 -19.99 0.47
C PHE A 49 10.03 -21.18 -0.36
N GLY A 50 10.17 -21.05 -1.68
CA GLY A 50 10.74 -22.10 -2.55
C GLY A 50 12.19 -22.45 -2.20
N ASN A 51 12.99 -21.46 -1.80
CA ASN A 51 14.37 -21.69 -1.38
C ASN A 51 14.49 -22.57 -0.13
N THR A 52 13.43 -22.67 0.67
CA THR A 52 13.38 -23.57 1.82
C THR A 52 13.53 -25.03 1.42
N TRP A 53 13.19 -25.40 0.17
CA TRP A 53 13.30 -26.79 -0.31
C TRP A 53 14.58 -27.02 -1.13
N TRP A 54 14.97 -26.02 -1.93
CA TRP A 54 16.13 -26.15 -2.83
C TRP A 54 17.47 -25.75 -2.20
N HIS A 55 17.46 -25.06 -1.04
CA HIS A 55 18.66 -24.63 -0.30
C HIS A 55 19.73 -23.96 -1.19
N ILE A 56 19.32 -23.12 -2.14
CA ILE A 56 20.23 -22.41 -3.04
C ILE A 56 20.69 -21.13 -2.34
N PRO A 57 22.01 -20.95 -2.09
CA PRO A 57 22.52 -19.81 -1.31
C PRO A 57 22.15 -18.45 -1.92
N TRP A 58 22.11 -18.36 -3.26
CA TRP A 58 21.82 -17.11 -3.96
C TRP A 58 20.37 -16.64 -3.79
N LEU A 59 19.42 -17.57 -3.66
CA LEU A 59 18.00 -17.25 -3.43
C LEU A 59 17.74 -16.70 -2.02
N GLY A 60 18.65 -16.88 -1.07
CA GLY A 60 18.57 -16.23 0.25
C GLY A 60 18.71 -14.71 0.19
N ASN A 61 19.34 -14.19 -0.87
CA ASN A 61 19.55 -12.75 -1.08
C ASN A 61 18.38 -12.06 -1.79
N VAL A 62 17.26 -12.74 -2.01
CA VAL A 62 16.14 -12.18 -2.79
C VAL A 62 15.60 -10.88 -2.19
N TRP A 63 15.70 -10.69 -0.88
CA TRP A 63 15.25 -9.49 -0.19
C TRP A 63 16.04 -8.23 -0.59
N TRP A 64 17.23 -8.36 -1.18
CA TRP A 64 17.93 -7.22 -1.81
C TRP A 64 17.14 -6.59 -2.95
N LEU A 65 16.20 -7.33 -3.58
CA LEU A 65 15.27 -6.76 -4.56
C LEU A 65 14.37 -5.68 -3.95
N THR A 66 14.03 -5.77 -2.66
CA THR A 66 13.25 -4.74 -1.97
C THR A 66 14.00 -3.42 -1.88
N LEU A 67 15.32 -3.47 -1.65
CA LEU A 67 16.18 -2.29 -1.67
C LEU A 67 16.33 -1.75 -3.09
N LEU A 68 16.50 -2.63 -4.08
CA LEU A 68 16.55 -2.22 -5.49
C LEU A 68 15.23 -1.57 -5.95
N ALA A 69 14.09 -2.03 -5.44
CA ALA A 69 12.77 -1.49 -5.71
C ALA A 69 12.55 -0.05 -5.17
N VAL A 70 13.38 0.41 -4.23
CA VAL A 70 13.35 1.81 -3.76
C VAL A 70 13.72 2.77 -4.89
N VAL A 71 14.64 2.39 -5.79
CA VAL A 71 15.07 3.23 -6.91
C VAL A 71 13.90 3.56 -7.88
N PRO A 72 13.20 2.58 -8.48
CA PRO A 72 12.05 2.87 -9.32
C PRO A 72 10.92 3.55 -8.53
N GLN A 73 10.75 3.25 -7.23
CA GLN A 73 9.78 3.93 -6.38
C GLN A 73 10.05 5.43 -6.27
N ILE A 74 11.30 5.84 -6.07
CA ILE A 74 11.68 7.26 -6.04
C ILE A 74 11.42 7.92 -7.39
N VAL A 75 11.79 7.25 -8.49
CA VAL A 75 11.55 7.76 -9.86
C VAL A 75 10.07 7.99 -10.13
N ILE A 76 9.21 7.03 -9.76
CA ILE A 76 7.75 7.14 -9.88
C ILE A 76 7.25 8.30 -9.01
N SER A 77 7.68 8.37 -7.74
CA SER A 77 7.26 9.41 -6.80
C SER A 77 7.63 10.82 -7.27
N VAL A 78 8.84 11.03 -7.80
CA VAL A 78 9.26 12.31 -8.37
C VAL A 78 8.46 12.66 -9.62
N ARG A 79 8.17 11.67 -10.48
CA ARG A 79 7.39 11.89 -11.70
C ARG A 79 5.94 12.26 -11.39
N GLU A 80 5.32 11.57 -10.45
CA GLU A 80 3.95 11.86 -9.99
C GLU A 80 3.89 13.18 -9.22
N GLY A 81 4.90 13.48 -8.39
CA GLY A 81 5.01 14.77 -7.69
C GLY A 81 5.10 15.98 -8.63
N LYS A 82 5.71 15.83 -9.82
CA LYS A 82 5.77 16.89 -10.83
C LYS A 82 4.44 17.13 -11.54
N SER A 83 3.51 16.17 -11.57
CA SER A 83 2.19 16.38 -12.18
C SER A 83 1.18 16.99 -11.20
N GLN A 84 1.46 16.96 -9.90
CA GLN A 84 0.59 17.49 -8.84
C GLN A 84 0.72 19.03 -8.76
N LYS A 85 -0.24 19.77 -9.32
CA LYS A 85 -0.26 21.24 -9.26
C LYS A 85 -0.75 21.82 -7.91
N PHE A 86 -1.31 21.01 -7.02
CA PHE A 86 -1.77 21.43 -5.69
C PHE A 86 -1.51 20.34 -4.64
N LYS A 87 -0.81 20.68 -3.56
CA LYS A 87 -0.70 19.81 -2.38
C LYS A 87 -1.94 19.99 -1.50
N SER A 88 -2.74 18.94 -1.39
CA SER A 88 -3.82 18.86 -0.40
C SER A 88 -3.23 18.67 1.00
N HIS A 89 -3.87 19.21 2.04
CA HIS A 89 -3.52 18.95 3.44
C HIS A 89 -3.48 17.44 3.77
N THR A 90 -4.29 16.63 3.08
CA THR A 90 -4.28 15.16 3.22
C THR A 90 -3.01 14.51 2.66
N ALA A 91 -2.38 15.11 1.65
CA ALA A 91 -1.17 14.59 1.03
C ALA A 91 0.05 14.75 1.94
N ASP A 92 0.12 15.85 2.71
CA ASP A 92 1.19 16.08 3.67
C ASP A 92 1.09 15.10 4.86
N ALA A 93 -0.13 14.87 5.38
CA ALA A 93 -0.37 13.86 6.41
C ALA A 93 0.02 12.45 5.93
N MET A 94 -0.34 12.09 4.69
CA MET A 94 0.02 10.79 4.10
C MET A 94 1.54 10.66 3.92
N SER A 95 2.21 11.72 3.47
CA SER A 95 3.67 11.74 3.35
C SER A 95 4.34 11.51 4.71
N GLY A 96 3.82 12.13 5.78
CA GLY A 96 4.28 11.90 7.15
C GLY A 96 4.13 10.44 7.61
N ILE A 97 3.00 9.80 7.31
CA ILE A 97 2.76 8.38 7.61
C ILE A 97 3.78 7.50 6.90
N TRP A 98 4.02 7.73 5.61
CA TRP A 98 4.94 6.93 4.80
C TRP A 98 6.41 7.11 5.20
N ILE A 99 6.83 8.34 5.52
CA ILE A 99 8.18 8.60 6.05
C ILE A 99 8.36 7.88 7.39
N SER A 100 7.37 7.99 8.29
CA SER A 100 7.40 7.32 9.59
C SER A 100 7.47 5.80 9.44
N PHE A 101 6.69 5.23 8.51
CA PHE A 101 6.74 3.83 8.16
C PHE A 101 8.11 3.41 7.63
N GLY A 102 8.69 4.18 6.70
CA GLY A 102 10.00 3.90 6.13
C GLY A 102 11.12 3.91 7.18
N ILE A 103 11.12 4.91 8.06
CA ILE A 103 12.06 4.99 9.20
C ILE A 103 11.83 3.80 10.14
N GLY A 104 10.58 3.48 10.46
CA GLY A 104 10.23 2.36 11.33
C GLY A 104 10.72 1.02 10.78
N ILE A 105 10.51 0.76 9.48
CA ILE A 105 10.96 -0.47 8.82
C ILE A 105 12.48 -0.55 8.83
N PHE A 106 13.17 0.57 8.59
CA PHE A 106 14.63 0.60 8.63
C PHE A 106 15.16 0.28 10.03
N LEU A 107 14.64 0.93 11.07
CA LEU A 107 15.02 0.69 12.46
C LEU A 107 14.71 -0.74 12.90
N LEU A 108 13.53 -1.25 12.52
CA LEU A 108 13.14 -2.63 12.81
C LEU A 108 14.04 -3.64 12.09
N SER A 109 14.39 -3.36 10.83
CA SER A 109 15.34 -4.19 10.07
C SER A 109 16.71 -4.21 10.72
N PHE A 110 17.22 -3.07 11.17
CA PHE A 110 18.47 -2.98 11.91
C PHE A 110 18.41 -3.75 13.23
N TYR A 111 17.36 -3.54 14.03
CA TYR A 111 17.12 -4.26 15.28
C TYR A 111 17.06 -5.79 15.07
N ALA A 112 16.29 -6.24 14.08
CA ALA A 112 16.16 -7.65 13.75
C ALA A 112 17.48 -8.26 13.26
N ASN A 113 18.32 -7.50 12.56
CA ASN A 113 19.63 -7.98 12.10
C ASN A 113 20.63 -8.18 13.26
N VAL A 114 20.62 -7.25 14.23
CA VAL A 114 21.53 -7.28 15.38
C VAL A 114 21.09 -8.30 16.42
N MET A 115 19.83 -8.24 16.85
CA MET A 115 19.32 -9.05 17.97
C MET A 115 18.82 -10.43 17.52
N LYS A 116 18.49 -10.58 16.23
CA LYS A 116 17.91 -11.81 15.64
C LYS A 116 16.82 -12.45 16.52
N PRO A 117 15.83 -11.68 17.00
CA PRO A 117 14.80 -12.22 17.84
C PRO A 117 13.93 -13.19 17.05
N ASP A 118 13.59 -14.32 17.67
CA ASP A 118 12.58 -15.21 17.13
C ASP A 118 11.23 -14.48 17.05
N GLY A 119 10.54 -14.61 15.91
CA GLY A 119 9.24 -13.96 15.70
C GLY A 119 9.29 -12.50 15.22
N SER A 120 10.42 -12.01 14.70
CA SER A 120 10.52 -10.64 14.14
C SER A 120 9.47 -10.35 13.05
N ALA A 121 8.95 -11.38 12.37
CA ALA A 121 7.92 -11.25 11.33
C ALA A 121 6.66 -10.53 11.83
N CYS A 122 6.24 -10.75 13.07
CA CYS A 122 5.08 -10.09 13.67
C CYS A 122 5.23 -8.57 13.66
N LEU A 123 6.41 -8.07 14.06
CA LEU A 123 6.69 -6.64 14.11
C LEU A 123 6.66 -6.01 12.72
N PHE A 124 7.17 -6.71 11.71
CA PHE A 124 7.12 -6.23 10.32
C PHE A 124 5.68 -6.17 9.81
N LEU A 125 4.85 -7.17 10.08
CA LEU A 125 3.45 -7.23 9.65
C LEU A 125 2.59 -6.16 10.33
N ILE A 126 2.80 -5.91 11.63
CA ILE A 126 2.16 -4.80 12.35
C ILE A 126 2.45 -3.48 11.66
N LEU A 127 3.74 -3.21 11.45
CA LEU A 127 4.18 -1.95 10.88
C LEU A 127 3.73 -1.79 9.43
N TYR A 128 3.71 -2.87 8.64
CA TYR A 128 3.24 -2.90 7.26
C TYR A 128 1.73 -2.63 7.12
N GLY A 129 0.93 -3.09 8.09
CA GLY A 129 -0.51 -2.84 8.11
C GLY A 129 -0.87 -1.37 8.33
N MET A 130 -0.06 -0.61 9.07
CA MET A 130 -0.36 0.78 9.44
C MET A 130 -0.50 1.75 8.24
N PRO A 131 0.50 1.91 7.35
CA PRO A 131 0.37 2.81 6.21
C PRO A 131 -0.69 2.31 5.24
N THR A 132 -0.88 1.00 5.10
CA THR A 132 -1.91 0.39 4.24
C THR A 132 -3.30 0.80 4.73
N PHE A 133 -3.58 0.59 6.01
CA PHE A 133 -4.85 0.94 6.64
C PHE A 133 -5.10 2.44 6.61
N ALA A 134 -4.09 3.25 6.95
CA ALA A 134 -4.20 4.70 6.93
C ALA A 134 -4.47 5.22 5.51
N THR A 135 -3.78 4.70 4.50
CA THR A 135 -4.04 5.01 3.08
C THR A 135 -5.49 4.65 2.72
N GLY A 136 -5.94 3.45 3.07
CA GLY A 136 -7.33 3.03 2.86
C GLY A 136 -8.35 3.96 3.52
N TYR A 137 -8.08 4.42 4.74
CA TYR A 137 -8.98 5.31 5.48
C TYR A 137 -9.02 6.72 4.88
N THR A 138 -7.86 7.32 4.61
CA THR A 138 -7.76 8.67 4.03
C THR A 138 -8.38 8.74 2.63
N HIS A 139 -8.19 7.70 1.80
CA HIS A 139 -8.71 7.64 0.44
C HIS A 139 -10.07 6.93 0.34
N ARG A 140 -10.67 6.54 1.48
CA ARG A 140 -11.94 5.78 1.57
C ARG A 140 -11.95 4.52 0.68
N PHE A 141 -10.80 3.88 0.53
CA PHE A 141 -10.62 2.70 -0.30
C PHE A 141 -10.63 1.43 0.54
N THR A 142 -11.79 0.78 0.60
CA THR A 142 -12.07 -0.37 1.46
C THR A 142 -11.14 -1.57 1.22
N ALA A 143 -10.65 -1.76 -0.01
CA ALA A 143 -9.71 -2.83 -0.33
C ALA A 143 -8.40 -2.69 0.46
N MET A 144 -7.87 -1.47 0.60
CA MET A 144 -6.65 -1.24 1.40
C MET A 144 -6.92 -1.31 2.91
N ILE A 145 -8.10 -0.90 3.37
CA ILE A 145 -8.50 -1.08 4.78
C ILE A 145 -8.51 -2.58 5.13
N ALA A 146 -9.17 -3.40 4.31
CA ALA A 146 -9.19 -4.84 4.47
C ALA A 146 -7.77 -5.44 4.41
N GLY A 147 -6.94 -4.97 3.48
CA GLY A 147 -5.54 -5.38 3.39
C GLY A 147 -4.72 -5.09 4.66
N GLY A 148 -4.89 -3.92 5.27
CA GLY A 148 -4.25 -3.58 6.55
C GLY A 148 -4.71 -4.48 7.69
N ILE A 149 -6.01 -4.78 7.77
CA ILE A 149 -6.57 -5.71 8.76
C ILE A 149 -6.00 -7.13 8.57
N VAL A 150 -5.89 -7.59 7.31
CA VAL A 150 -5.26 -8.89 6.98
C VAL A 150 -3.82 -8.93 7.47
N CYS A 151 -3.05 -7.85 7.33
CA CYS A 151 -1.67 -7.78 7.85
C CYS A 151 -1.62 -7.96 9.36
N TRP A 152 -2.56 -7.36 10.10
CA TRP A 152 -2.59 -7.49 11.56
C TRP A 152 -3.06 -8.87 12.02
N ILE A 153 -4.03 -9.48 11.34
CA ILE A 153 -4.41 -10.88 11.59
C ILE A 153 -3.19 -11.78 11.34
N ALA A 154 -2.49 -11.58 10.22
CA ALA A 154 -1.27 -12.31 9.90
C ALA A 154 -0.18 -12.08 10.96
N ALA A 155 -0.05 -10.88 11.51
CA ALA A 155 0.90 -10.60 12.59
C ALA A 155 0.60 -11.43 13.84
N VAL A 156 -0.67 -11.51 14.25
CA VAL A 156 -1.07 -12.35 15.40
C VAL A 156 -0.77 -13.82 15.14
N VAL A 157 -1.08 -14.31 13.94
CA VAL A 157 -0.76 -15.70 13.56
C VAL A 157 0.76 -15.94 13.58
N SER A 158 1.56 -14.97 13.13
CA SER A 158 3.01 -15.11 13.03
C SER A 158 3.73 -15.34 14.37
N ILE A 159 3.10 -14.95 15.50
CA ILE A 159 3.64 -15.18 16.84
C ILE A 159 3.76 -16.69 17.15
N TYR A 160 2.88 -17.50 16.56
CA TYR A 160 2.78 -18.93 16.84
C TYR A 160 3.34 -19.80 15.72
N THR A 161 3.95 -19.19 14.69
CA THR A 161 4.39 -19.90 13.49
C THR A 161 5.89 -19.89 13.29
N SER A 162 6.35 -20.79 12.43
CA SER A 162 7.76 -20.86 12.02
C SER A 162 8.03 -19.94 10.84
N THR A 163 9.31 -19.61 10.62
CA THR A 163 9.78 -18.75 9.53
C THR A 163 9.21 -19.13 8.15
N ARG A 164 8.95 -20.41 7.90
CA ARG A 164 8.37 -20.89 6.63
C ARG A 164 6.94 -20.38 6.41
N VAL A 165 6.13 -20.41 7.47
CA VAL A 165 4.75 -19.95 7.42
C VAL A 165 4.72 -18.41 7.42
N ASP A 166 5.66 -17.77 8.10
CA ASP A 166 5.79 -16.30 8.08
C ASP A 166 5.99 -15.77 6.66
N LEU A 167 6.75 -16.47 5.83
CA LEU A 167 6.91 -16.13 4.40
C LEU A 167 5.57 -16.19 3.64
N LEU A 168 4.72 -17.18 3.94
CA LEU A 168 3.38 -17.25 3.36
C LEU A 168 2.48 -16.12 3.87
N LEU A 169 2.60 -15.77 5.16
CA LEU A 169 1.88 -14.64 5.75
C LEU A 169 2.28 -13.31 5.10
N PHE A 170 3.57 -13.09 4.81
CA PHE A 170 4.02 -11.93 4.03
C PHE A 170 3.46 -11.93 2.61
N PHE A 171 3.43 -13.08 1.94
CA PHE A 171 2.84 -13.21 0.60
C PHE A 171 1.36 -12.81 0.60
N VAL A 172 0.56 -13.39 1.50
CA VAL A 172 -0.88 -13.11 1.62
C VAL A 172 -1.11 -11.65 1.99
N SER A 173 -0.34 -11.13 2.94
CA SER A 173 -0.44 -9.72 3.36
C SER A 173 -0.14 -8.77 2.21
N ALA A 174 0.96 -8.97 1.48
CA ALA A 174 1.32 -8.13 0.33
C ALA A 174 0.30 -8.22 -0.81
N PHE A 175 -0.29 -9.40 -1.03
CA PHE A 175 -1.35 -9.57 -2.02
C PHE A 175 -2.58 -8.72 -1.71
N PHE A 176 -3.11 -8.83 -0.49
CA PHE A 176 -4.33 -8.09 -0.10
C PHE A 176 -4.08 -6.62 0.19
N ALA A 177 -2.91 -6.25 0.72
CA ALA A 177 -2.58 -4.87 1.08
C ALA A 177 -2.23 -3.99 -0.13
N TRP A 178 -1.56 -4.54 -1.14
CA TRP A 178 -0.96 -3.71 -2.20
C TRP A 178 -1.21 -4.21 -3.61
N PHE A 179 -1.11 -5.53 -3.85
CA PHE A 179 -1.26 -6.08 -5.20
C PHE A 179 -2.71 -6.00 -5.71
N LEU A 180 -3.66 -6.54 -4.94
CA LEU A 180 -5.08 -6.53 -5.29
C LEU A 180 -5.63 -5.08 -5.38
N PRO A 181 -5.40 -4.20 -4.38
CA PRO A 181 -5.85 -2.81 -4.46
C PRO A 181 -5.18 -2.05 -5.61
N GLY A 182 -3.88 -2.28 -5.84
CA GLY A 182 -3.13 -1.66 -6.93
C GLY A 182 -3.65 -2.05 -8.31
N ASN A 183 -4.05 -3.31 -8.51
CA ASN A 183 -4.61 -3.75 -9.80
C ASN A 183 -5.99 -3.14 -10.04
N LEU A 184 -6.81 -3.05 -9.00
CA LEU A 184 -8.11 -2.38 -9.04
C LEU A 184 -7.95 -0.90 -9.44
N LEU A 185 -7.07 -0.16 -8.75
CA LEU A 185 -6.74 1.24 -9.06
C LEU A 185 -6.25 1.40 -10.51
N ARG A 186 -5.29 0.59 -10.94
CA ARG A 186 -4.73 0.68 -12.29
C ARG A 186 -5.76 0.37 -13.38
N SER A 187 -6.64 -0.62 -13.14
CA SER A 187 -7.69 -0.96 -14.08
C SER A 187 -8.72 0.16 -14.24
N ALA A 188 -9.07 0.86 -13.15
CA ALA A 188 -9.94 2.03 -13.16
C ALA A 188 -9.27 3.19 -13.92
N TYR A 189 -8.01 3.49 -13.59
CA TYR A 189 -7.20 4.53 -14.23
C TYR A 189 -7.12 4.35 -15.76
N LEU A 190 -6.84 3.13 -16.23
CA LEU A 190 -6.73 2.85 -17.67
C LEU A 190 -8.07 2.96 -18.41
N LYS A 191 -9.19 2.61 -17.78
CA LYS A 191 -10.53 2.70 -18.39
C LYS A 191 -10.94 4.15 -18.65
N GLU A 192 -10.67 5.05 -17.73
CA GLU A 192 -11.00 6.46 -17.88
C GLU A 192 -10.03 7.19 -18.80
N LYS A 193 -8.74 6.85 -18.78
CA LYS A 193 -7.78 7.37 -19.78
C LYS A 193 -8.25 7.08 -21.22
N LYS A 194 -8.86 5.92 -21.47
CA LYS A 194 -9.42 5.56 -22.79
C LYS A 194 -10.71 6.31 -23.15
N LYS A 195 -11.41 6.94 -22.19
CA LYS A 195 -12.61 7.75 -22.47
C LYS A 195 -12.27 9.18 -22.86
N HIS A 196 -11.05 9.64 -22.53
CA HIS A 196 -10.58 11.01 -22.78
C HIS A 196 -9.53 11.08 -23.90
N VAL A 197 -9.30 9.98 -24.62
CA VAL A 197 -8.53 9.88 -25.88
C VAL A 197 -9.51 9.53 -26.98
#